data_AF-A0A946VU87-F1
#
_entry.id   AF-A0A946VU87-F1
#
_cell.length_a   1.000
_cell.length_b   1.000
_cell.length_c   1.000
_cell.angle_alpha   90.00
_cell.angle_beta   90.00
_cell.angle_gamma   90.00
#
_symmetry.space_group_name_H-M   'P 1'
#
loop_
_entity.id
_entity.type
_entity.pdbx_description
1 polymer ?
#
loop_
_entity_poly.entity_id
_entity_poly.type
_entity_poly.pdbx_seq_one_letter_code
_entity_poly.pdbx_strand_id
1 'polypeptide(L)'
;MAIKLPRFLTGSLISERSLRLPGATALLLLVTGCSNLNPMNWFPDDEGEQPAELQEISQEADLERIWSVNVGNGQGGKYNELEPAVDGDRI
;
A
#
# COMPACT_ATOMS: atom_id res chain seq x y z
N MET A 1 41.18 68.71 12.73
CA MET A 1 40.85 68.74 14.17
C MET A 1 39.81 67.67 14.42
N ALA A 2 40.21 66.52 14.96
CA ALA A 2 39.32 65.40 15.22
C ALA A 2 38.63 65.60 16.58
N ILE A 3 37.30 65.62 16.58
CA ILE A 3 36.49 65.67 17.80
C ILE A 3 36.00 64.24 18.06
N LYS A 4 36.37 63.70 19.21
CA LYS A 4 35.87 62.43 19.78
C LYS A 4 34.97 62.79 20.95
N LEU A 5 33.83 62.08 21.12
CA LEU A 5 33.04 61.77 22.34
C LEU A 5 31.62 61.24 21.93
N PRO A 6 30.77 60.64 22.80
CA PRO A 6 30.89 59.28 23.31
C PRO A 6 29.58 58.42 23.25
N ARG A 7 29.77 57.11 23.40
CA ARG A 7 29.03 56.07 24.17
C ARG A 7 27.60 56.31 24.71
N PHE A 8 26.85 55.19 24.80
CA PHE A 8 25.72 54.89 25.73
C PHE A 8 24.33 55.43 25.29
N LEU A 9 23.21 54.69 25.19
CA LEU A 9 22.61 53.57 25.96
C LEU A 9 21.70 52.73 25.04
N THR A 10 21.75 51.41 25.06
CA THR A 10 20.90 50.51 25.87
C THR A 10 19.39 50.64 25.61
N GLY A 11 18.81 49.60 25.00
CA GLY A 11 17.54 49.03 25.48
C GLY A 11 16.32 49.08 24.56
N SER A 12 15.72 47.88 24.39
CA SER A 12 14.30 47.63 24.10
C SER A 12 13.87 47.86 22.64
N LEU A 13 13.23 46.94 21.91
CA LEU A 13 12.19 45.97 22.25
C LEU A 13 12.22 44.84 21.19
N ILE A 14 12.72 43.64 21.51
CA ILE A 14 12.46 42.47 20.65
C ILE A 14 11.09 41.95 21.06
N SER A 15 10.08 42.31 20.28
CA SER A 15 8.67 41.97 20.49
C SER A 15 8.46 40.45 20.41
N GLU A 16 7.85 39.88 21.44
CA GLU A 16 7.37 38.49 21.58
C GLU A 16 6.49 37.99 20.41
N ARG A 17 6.05 38.89 19.51
CA ARG A 17 5.26 38.56 18.31
C ARG A 17 6.08 37.96 17.17
N SER A 18 7.38 38.23 17.12
CA SER A 18 8.24 37.85 15.98
C SER A 18 8.61 36.36 15.95
N LEU A 19 8.49 35.65 17.08
CA LEU A 19 8.89 34.25 17.20
C LEU A 19 7.77 33.28 16.79
N ARG A 20 6.51 33.72 16.75
CA ARG A 20 5.35 32.90 16.37
C ARG A 20 5.17 32.78 14.85
N LEU A 21 5.59 33.81 14.11
CA LEU A 21 5.50 33.86 12.65
C LEU A 21 6.36 32.78 11.93
N PRO A 22 7.67 32.60 12.24
CA PRO A 22 8.48 31.62 11.54
C PRO A 22 8.07 30.18 11.87
N GLY A 23 7.59 29.92 13.09
CA GLY A 23 7.09 28.60 13.48
C GLY A 23 5.81 28.20 12.74
N ALA A 24 4.87 29.14 12.60
CA ALA A 24 3.64 28.90 11.85
C ALA A 24 3.91 28.66 10.35
N THR A 25 4.81 29.44 9.75
CA THR A 25 5.19 29.25 8.34
C THR A 25 5.92 27.93 8.10
N ALA A 26 6.81 27.51 9.01
CA ALA A 26 7.48 26.21 8.91
C ALA A 26 6.49 25.03 9.04
N LEU A 27 5.51 25.14 9.93
CA LEU A 27 4.47 24.11 10.10
C LEU A 27 3.55 24.02 8.87
N LEU A 28 3.21 25.16 8.26
CA LEU A 28 2.42 25.20 7.03
C LEU A 28 3.16 24.56 5.84
N LEU A 29 4.48 24.76 5.73
CA LEU A 29 5.31 24.10 4.70
C LEU A 29 5.41 22.57 4.89
N LEU A 30 5.30 22.08 6.12
CA LEU A 30 5.27 20.63 6.40
C LEU A 30 3.91 20.01 6.04
N VAL A 31 2.81 20.76 6.14
CA VAL A 31 1.45 20.27 5.81
C VAL A 31 1.16 20.30 4.30
N THR A 32 1.74 21.22 3.54
CA THR A 32 1.52 21.30 2.08
C THR A 32 2.22 20.19 1.28
N GLY A 33 3.11 19.40 1.90
CA GLY A 33 3.75 18.25 1.28
C GLY A 33 2.88 16.99 1.16
N CYS A 34 1.67 16.99 1.75
CA CYS A 34 0.80 15.81 1.80
C CYS A 34 -0.08 15.61 0.56
N SER A 35 0.12 16.37 -0.53
CA SER A 35 -0.68 16.22 -1.76
C SER A 35 -0.55 14.84 -2.43
N ASN A 36 0.49 14.08 -2.10
CA ASN A 36 0.73 12.73 -2.61
C ASN A 36 0.42 11.61 -1.59
N LEU A 37 -0.10 11.96 -0.41
CA LEU A 37 -0.60 11.02 0.59
C LEU A 37 -2.11 10.91 0.47
N ASN A 38 -2.61 10.64 -0.74
CA ASN A 38 -4.02 10.32 -0.94
C ASN A 38 -4.23 8.85 -0.56
N PRO A 39 -4.93 8.54 0.55
CA PRO A 39 -5.18 7.16 0.96
C PRO A 39 -5.95 6.37 -0.11
N MET A 40 -6.68 7.07 -0.99
CA MET A 40 -7.39 6.47 -2.12
C MET A 40 -6.47 5.99 -3.26
N ASN A 41 -5.18 6.34 -3.24
CA ASN A 41 -4.21 5.95 -4.28
C ASN A 41 -3.16 4.95 -3.77
N TRP A 42 -3.23 4.53 -2.50
CA TRP A 42 -2.34 3.50 -1.95
C TRP A 42 -2.76 2.09 -2.33
N PHE A 43 -4.03 1.93 -2.68
CA PHE A 43 -4.61 0.68 -3.16
C PHE A 43 -5.19 1.00 -4.54
N PRO A 44 -4.38 0.95 -5.61
CA PRO A 44 -4.92 0.99 -6.96
C PRO A 44 -6.02 -0.07 -7.07
N ASP A 45 -7.15 0.28 -7.69
CA ASP A 45 -8.26 -0.65 -7.90
C ASP A 45 -7.74 -1.88 -8.66
N ASP A 46 -7.71 -2.98 -7.94
CA ASP A 46 -7.71 -4.40 -8.33
C ASP A 46 -7.45 -4.74 -9.81
N GLU A 47 -6.30 -4.33 -10.33
CA GLU A 47 -5.63 -5.05 -11.41
C GLU A 47 -4.70 -6.08 -10.77
N GLY A 48 -5.28 -7.01 -10.00
CA GLY A 48 -4.57 -8.19 -9.55
C GLY A 48 -3.95 -8.92 -10.76
N GLU A 49 -2.76 -9.51 -10.56
CA GLU A 49 -2.09 -10.31 -11.59
C GLU A 49 -3.07 -11.35 -12.15
N GLN A 50 -3.43 -11.18 -13.42
CA GLN A 50 -4.40 -12.08 -14.06
C GLN A 50 -3.74 -13.44 -14.32
N PRO A 51 -4.49 -14.55 -14.17
CA PRO A 51 -3.99 -15.85 -14.57
C PRO A 51 -3.56 -15.83 -16.04
N ALA A 52 -2.43 -16.48 -16.35
CA ALA A 52 -1.98 -16.61 -17.71
C ALA A 52 -3.01 -17.38 -18.55
N GLU A 53 -3.19 -16.94 -19.80
CA GLU A 53 -4.06 -17.63 -20.76
C GLU A 53 -3.58 -19.05 -21.03
N LEU A 54 -4.53 -19.95 -21.31
CA LEU A 54 -4.23 -21.33 -21.69
C LEU A 54 -3.38 -21.34 -22.96
N GLN A 55 -2.25 -22.05 -22.90
CA GLN A 55 -1.35 -22.21 -24.03
C GLN A 55 -1.64 -23.52 -24.77
N GLU A 56 -1.33 -23.54 -26.06
CA GLU A 56 -1.35 -24.79 -26.81
C GLU A 56 -0.29 -25.75 -26.28
N ILE A 57 -0.69 -27.00 -26.07
CA ILE A 57 0.22 -28.09 -25.70
C ILE A 57 0.26 -29.12 -26.83
N SER A 58 1.44 -29.69 -27.08
CA SER A 58 1.53 -30.87 -27.95
C SER A 58 1.03 -32.07 -27.16
N GLN A 59 -0.12 -32.62 -27.55
CA GLN A 59 -0.75 -33.73 -26.85
C GLN A 59 0.01 -35.04 -27.12
N GLU A 60 0.59 -35.63 -26.07
CA GLU A 60 1.31 -36.91 -26.15
C GLU A 60 0.43 -38.12 -25.80
N ALA A 61 -0.66 -37.91 -25.06
CA ALA A 61 -1.60 -38.94 -24.64
C ALA A 61 -3.04 -38.41 -24.60
N ASP A 62 -4.01 -39.29 -24.83
CA ASP A 62 -5.45 -38.99 -24.71
C ASP A 62 -6.03 -39.64 -23.45
N LEU A 63 -6.80 -38.86 -22.68
CA LEU A 63 -7.35 -39.32 -21.40
C LEU A 63 -8.81 -39.75 -21.60
N GLU A 64 -9.05 -41.06 -21.50
CA GLU A 64 -10.41 -41.61 -21.51
C GLU A 64 -11.05 -41.54 -20.11
N ARG A 65 -12.21 -40.89 -20.01
CA ARG A 65 -12.99 -40.87 -18.77
C ARG A 65 -13.75 -42.18 -18.59
N ILE A 66 -13.34 -42.99 -17.62
CA ILE A 66 -14.00 -44.27 -17.30
C ILE A 66 -15.34 -44.06 -16.58
N TRP A 67 -15.39 -43.17 -15.57
CA TRP A 67 -16.62 -42.82 -14.86
C TRP A 67 -16.55 -41.42 -14.26
N SER A 68 -17.70 -40.91 -13.81
CA SER A 68 -17.83 -39.64 -13.08
C SER A 68 -18.98 -39.74 -12.09
N VAL A 69 -18.76 -39.28 -10.85
CA VAL A 69 -19.78 -39.21 -9.80
C VAL A 69 -19.75 -37.83 -9.15
N ASN A 70 -20.91 -37.33 -8.73
CA ASN A 70 -21.01 -36.09 -7.98
C ASN A 70 -21.22 -36.40 -6.49
N VAL A 71 -20.44 -35.74 -5.62
CA VAL A 71 -20.53 -35.89 -4.16
C VAL A 71 -20.74 -34.50 -3.54
N GLY A 72 -22.01 -34.12 -3.39
CA GLY A 72 -22.39 -32.83 -2.82
C GLY A 72 -21.81 -31.63 -3.59
N ASN A 73 -21.35 -30.60 -2.85
CA ASN A 73 -20.78 -29.36 -3.42
C ASN A 73 -19.24 -29.34 -3.43
N GLY A 74 -18.57 -30.47 -3.22
CA GLY A 74 -17.11 -30.54 -3.11
C GLY A 74 -16.55 -29.58 -2.06
N GLN A 75 -15.52 -28.82 -2.44
CA GLN A 75 -14.90 -27.79 -1.59
C GLN A 75 -15.65 -26.43 -1.60
N GLY A 76 -16.56 -26.22 -2.56
CA GLY A 76 -17.27 -24.95 -2.73
C GLY A 76 -16.29 -23.77 -2.83
N GLY A 77 -16.58 -22.68 -2.11
CA GLY A 77 -15.69 -21.51 -2.00
C GLY A 77 -14.84 -21.50 -0.73
N LYS A 78 -14.57 -22.67 -0.13
CA LYS A 78 -13.78 -22.78 1.08
C LYS A 78 -12.30 -22.98 0.75
N TYR A 79 -11.44 -22.50 1.65
CA TYR A 79 -9.98 -22.60 1.54
C TYR A 79 -9.44 -23.82 2.31
N ASN A 80 -10.11 -24.96 2.21
CA ASN A 80 -9.67 -26.22 2.83
C ASN A 80 -9.22 -27.22 1.76
N GLU A 81 -8.46 -28.22 2.16
CA GLU A 81 -7.99 -29.28 1.26
C GLU A 81 -8.76 -30.57 1.55
N LEU A 82 -9.60 -30.98 0.60
CA LEU A 82 -10.27 -32.28 0.62
C LEU A 82 -9.72 -33.12 -0.51
N GLU A 83 -9.08 -34.23 -0.17
CA GLU A 83 -8.49 -35.18 -1.12
C GLU A 83 -9.22 -36.53 -1.01
N PRO A 84 -9.72 -37.10 -2.12
CA PRO A 84 -10.23 -38.47 -2.13
C PRO A 84 -9.12 -39.46 -1.78
N ALA A 85 -9.44 -40.49 -0.99
CA ALA A 85 -8.50 -41.55 -0.65
C ALA A 85 -8.98 -42.88 -1.25
N VAL A 86 -8.04 -43.73 -1.68
CA VAL A 86 -8.38 -45.05 -2.23
C VAL A 86 -7.83 -46.13 -1.30
N ASP A 87 -8.68 -47.09 -0.92
CA ASP A 87 -8.30 -48.28 -0.16
C ASP A 87 -8.88 -49.53 -0.82
N GLY A 88 -8.00 -50.34 -1.42
CA GLY A 88 -8.39 -51.47 -2.27
C GLY A 88 -9.26 -51.03 -3.45
N ASP A 89 -10.47 -51.59 -3.54
CA ASP A 89 -11.44 -51.30 -4.60
C ASP A 89 -12.43 -50.19 -4.23
N ARG A 90 -12.09 -49.34 -3.25
CA ARG A 90 -12.97 -48.29 -2.72
C ARG A 90 -12.29 -46.94 -2.77
N ILE A 91 -13.10 -45.92 -3.03
CA ILE A 91 -12.76 -44.49 -3.02
C ILE A 91 -13.66 -43.82 -2.00
#